data_AF-A0A665WV42-F1
#
_entry.id   AF-A0A665WV42-F1
#
_cell.length_a   1.000
_cell.length_b   1.000
_cell.length_c   1.000
_cell.angle_alpha   90.00
_cell.angle_beta   90.00
_cell.angle_gamma   90.00
#
_symmetry.space_group_name_H-M   'P 1'
#
loop_
_entity.id
_entity.type
_entity.pdbx_description
1 polymer ?
#
loop_
_entity_poly.entity_id
_entity_poly.type
_entity_poly.pdbx_seq_one_letter_code
_entity_poly.pdbx_strand_id
1 'polypeptide(L)'
;MATSSGKVEKVSKFETLRLLEKCRKERDDALHRESVLREKLRQYESRMRSTETLKQKLKTLTTDNKELRKQVKALRTEIGLECSPKFSGKTTRDIISDLNEKEQECSSLVEKTGKLSLTVDDLTSELANTVTSKTLLEDQVQSLQQNLKDMTNNQRRLLKLWEDKKAQREQLALPAIPPKPGQKPFVHKAIQTEMSISSSQRLPVNAFETNPFSRDNDKKSVLDKHSFPTYGNGYHHDKKAFMHDETKGIQN
;
A
#
# COMPACT_ATOMS: atom_id res chain seq x y z
N MET A 1 68.09 -52.68 -128.06
CA MET A 1 66.62 -52.56 -127.92
C MET A 1 66.36 -51.99 -126.54
N ALA A 2 66.21 -50.68 -126.32
CA ALA A 2 65.17 -49.77 -126.78
C ALA A 2 63.75 -50.29 -126.47
N THR A 3 63.16 -49.77 -125.38
CA THR A 3 61.74 -49.37 -125.16
C THR A 3 61.60 -49.06 -123.66
N SER A 4 61.71 -47.79 -123.26
CA SER A 4 60.63 -46.79 -123.20
C SER A 4 59.57 -47.08 -122.13
N SER A 5 59.71 -46.45 -120.96
CA SER A 5 58.57 -45.83 -120.29
C SER A 5 59.06 -44.69 -119.40
N GLY A 6 59.44 -43.60 -120.06
CA GLY A 6 59.44 -42.30 -119.43
C GLY A 6 57.97 -41.87 -119.25
N LYS A 7 57.42 -42.11 -118.06
CA LYS A 7 56.31 -41.32 -117.51
C LYS A 7 56.58 -41.18 -116.02
N VAL A 8 57.56 -40.31 -115.73
CA VAL A 8 57.51 -39.45 -114.54
C VAL A 8 56.06 -39.00 -114.40
N GLU A 9 55.41 -39.42 -113.32
CA GLU A 9 54.07 -39.03 -112.92
C GLU A 9 53.99 -37.51 -112.95
N LYS A 10 53.60 -36.96 -114.11
CA LYS A 10 53.07 -35.61 -114.21
C LYS A 10 51.68 -35.70 -113.62
N VAL A 11 51.60 -35.80 -112.28
CA VAL A 11 50.42 -35.35 -111.55
C VAL A 11 50.10 -33.99 -112.15
N SER A 12 48.94 -33.87 -112.77
CA SER A 12 48.60 -32.65 -113.48
C SER A 12 48.72 -31.52 -112.47
N LYS A 13 49.35 -30.38 -112.84
CA LYS A 13 49.51 -29.21 -111.95
C LYS A 13 48.21 -28.87 -111.22
N PHE A 14 47.07 -29.14 -111.85
CA PHE A 14 45.73 -29.05 -111.30
C PHE A 14 45.43 -30.01 -110.13
N GLU A 15 45.82 -31.27 -110.21
CA GLU A 15 45.63 -32.27 -109.14
C GLU A 15 46.47 -31.93 -107.90
N THR A 16 47.72 -31.49 -108.10
CA THR A 16 48.58 -31.03 -107.00
C THR A 16 47.98 -29.80 -106.32
N LEU A 17 47.46 -28.83 -107.10
CA LEU A 17 46.76 -27.66 -106.55
C LEU A 17 45.50 -28.06 -105.77
N ARG A 18 44.70 -29.00 -106.29
CA ARG A 18 43.51 -29.53 -105.61
C ARG A 18 43.84 -30.23 -104.29
N LEU A 19 44.95 -30.98 -104.24
CA LEU A 19 45.42 -31.62 -103.02
C LEU A 19 45.86 -30.57 -101.98
N LEU A 20 46.58 -29.53 -102.40
CA LEU A 20 46.98 -28.43 -101.51
C LEU A 20 45.78 -27.67 -100.96
N GLU A 21 44.76 -27.41 -101.79
CA GLU A 21 43.48 -26.81 -101.38
C GLU A 21 42.79 -27.67 -100.31
N LYS A 22 42.76 -28.99 -100.52
CA LYS A 22 42.19 -29.95 -99.56
C LYS A 22 42.97 -29.97 -98.24
N CYS A 23 44.30 -30.07 -98.29
CA CYS A 23 45.15 -30.04 -97.09
C CYS A 23 45.00 -28.72 -96.33
N ARG A 24 44.89 -27.60 -97.04
CA ARG A 24 44.65 -26.28 -96.44
C ARG A 24 43.31 -26.25 -95.71
N LYS A 25 42.24 -26.74 -96.35
CA LYS A 25 40.91 -26.83 -95.75
C LYS A 25 40.91 -27.73 -94.50
N GLU A 26 41.51 -28.91 -94.58
CA GLU A 26 41.59 -29.83 -93.44
C GLU A 26 42.37 -29.25 -92.26
N ARG A 27 43.46 -28.52 -92.53
CA ARG A 27 44.21 -27.77 -91.51
C ARG A 27 43.34 -26.69 -90.87
N ASP A 28 42.65 -25.89 -91.67
CA ASP A 28 41.82 -24.79 -91.17
C ASP A 28 40.63 -25.36 -90.35
N ASP A 29 40.02 -26.47 -90.78
CA ASP A 29 38.98 -27.20 -90.04
C ASP A 29 39.52 -27.83 -88.74
N ALA A 30 40.78 -28.29 -88.73
CA ALA A 30 41.44 -28.79 -87.51
C ALA A 30 41.71 -27.66 -86.51
N LEU A 31 42.22 -26.51 -86.98
CA LEU A 31 42.44 -25.32 -86.15
C LEU A 31 41.12 -24.78 -85.58
N HIS A 32 40.04 -24.77 -86.37
CA HIS A 32 38.72 -24.37 -85.88
C HIS A 32 38.21 -25.32 -84.79
N ARG A 33 38.32 -26.64 -85.00
CA ARG A 33 37.96 -27.65 -83.99
C ARG A 33 38.80 -27.52 -82.72
N GLU A 34 40.11 -27.28 -82.86
CA GLU A 34 41.01 -27.05 -81.73
C GLU A 34 40.59 -25.81 -80.93
N SER A 35 40.29 -24.70 -81.60
CA SER A 35 39.83 -23.46 -80.96
C SER A 35 38.55 -23.68 -80.15
N VAL A 36 37.57 -24.40 -80.72
CA VAL A 36 36.32 -24.76 -80.02
C VAL A 36 36.59 -25.63 -78.80
N LEU A 37 37.51 -26.61 -78.90
CA LEU A 37 37.86 -27.47 -77.77
C LEU A 37 38.61 -26.72 -76.66
N ARG A 38 39.54 -25.82 -77.02
CA ARG A 38 40.23 -24.94 -76.06
C ARG A 38 39.25 -24.04 -75.32
N GLU A 39 38.26 -23.47 -76.02
CA GLU A 39 37.23 -22.64 -75.40
C GLU A 39 36.35 -23.46 -74.44
N LYS A 40 35.93 -24.65 -74.85
CA LYS A 40 35.18 -25.57 -73.97
C LYS A 40 35.98 -25.94 -72.72
N LEU A 41 37.27 -26.23 -72.86
CA LEU A 41 38.15 -26.54 -71.73
C LEU A 41 38.22 -25.36 -70.75
N ARG A 42 38.41 -24.13 -71.26
CA ARG A 42 38.40 -22.90 -70.46
C ARG A 42 37.09 -22.71 -69.68
N GLN A 43 35.95 -22.99 -70.30
CA GLN A 43 34.64 -22.94 -69.64
C GLN A 43 34.49 -24.00 -68.55
N TYR A 44 34.92 -25.23 -68.80
CA TYR A 44 34.91 -26.30 -67.79
C TYR A 44 35.78 -25.97 -66.60
N GLU A 45 36.99 -25.45 -66.81
CA GLU A 45 37.86 -25.02 -65.72
C GLU A 45 37.23 -23.91 -64.88
N SER A 46 36.62 -22.90 -65.53
CA SER A 46 35.90 -21.83 -64.84
C SER A 46 34.74 -22.36 -64.00
N ARG A 47 33.93 -23.26 -64.58
CA ARG A 47 32.81 -23.92 -63.89
C ARG A 47 33.29 -24.80 -62.72
N MET A 48 34.41 -25.47 -62.87
CA MET A 48 34.99 -26.30 -61.81
C MET A 48 35.42 -25.44 -60.62
N ARG A 49 36.13 -24.33 -60.87
CA ARG A 49 36.55 -23.39 -59.81
C ARG A 49 35.35 -22.78 -59.08
N SER A 50 34.28 -22.40 -59.80
CA SER A 50 33.07 -21.84 -59.18
C SER A 50 32.32 -22.88 -58.34
N THR A 51 32.24 -24.12 -58.82
CA THR A 51 31.61 -25.24 -58.10
C THR A 51 32.36 -25.55 -56.81
N GLU A 52 33.69 -25.54 -56.82
CA GLU A 52 34.48 -25.82 -55.62
C GLU A 52 34.34 -24.71 -54.58
N THR A 53 34.30 -23.44 -55.01
CA THR A 53 34.00 -22.31 -54.13
C THR A 53 32.62 -22.46 -53.49
N LEU A 54 31.61 -22.89 -54.26
CA LEU A 54 30.26 -23.12 -53.75
C LEU A 54 30.21 -24.26 -52.72
N LYS A 55 30.91 -25.37 -52.97
CA LYS A 55 31.02 -26.47 -51.99
C LYS A 55 31.64 -25.99 -50.68
N GLN A 56 32.69 -25.17 -50.74
CA GLN A 56 33.30 -24.63 -49.53
C GLN A 56 32.33 -23.73 -48.76
N LYS A 57 31.60 -22.84 -49.46
CA LYS A 57 30.54 -22.02 -48.84
C LYS A 57 29.46 -22.88 -48.18
N LEU A 58 29.04 -23.97 -48.83
CA LEU A 58 28.04 -24.89 -48.28
C LEU A 58 28.54 -25.57 -47.00
N LYS A 59 29.81 -26.01 -46.96
CA LYS A 59 30.41 -26.60 -45.75
C LYS A 59 30.42 -25.60 -44.60
N THR A 60 30.87 -24.37 -44.84
CA THR A 60 30.87 -23.30 -43.83
C THR A 60 29.46 -23.00 -43.33
N LEU A 61 28.48 -22.82 -44.23
CA LEU A 61 27.09 -22.59 -43.83
C LEU A 61 26.51 -23.76 -43.03
N THR A 62 26.91 -24.99 -43.34
CA THR A 62 26.47 -26.19 -42.59
C THR A 62 27.04 -26.20 -41.18
N THR A 63 28.31 -25.84 -41.00
CA THR A 63 28.93 -25.73 -39.67
C THR A 63 28.30 -24.59 -38.87
N ASP A 64 28.09 -23.44 -39.49
CA ASP A 64 27.49 -22.27 -38.83
C ASP A 64 26.04 -22.56 -38.41
N ASN A 65 25.27 -23.24 -39.25
CA ASN A 65 23.90 -23.64 -38.91
C ASN A 65 23.86 -24.62 -37.72
N LYS A 66 24.81 -25.56 -37.66
CA LYS A 66 24.93 -26.47 -36.51
C LYS A 66 25.25 -25.71 -35.22
N GLU A 67 26.12 -24.71 -35.30
CA GLU A 67 26.50 -23.92 -34.13
C GLU A 67 25.37 -23.01 -33.66
N LEU A 68 24.67 -22.34 -34.58
CA LEU A 68 23.46 -21.56 -34.29
C LEU A 68 22.39 -22.41 -33.59
N ARG A 69 22.18 -23.66 -34.02
CA ARG A 69 21.24 -24.57 -33.34
C ARG A 69 21.65 -24.86 -31.90
N LYS A 70 22.94 -25.01 -31.61
CA LYS A 70 23.42 -25.20 -30.23
C LYS A 70 23.22 -23.93 -29.39
N GLN A 71 23.55 -22.77 -29.94
CA GLN A 71 23.35 -21.49 -29.26
C GLN A 71 21.88 -21.24 -28.94
N VAL A 72 20.97 -21.47 -29.89
CA VAL A 72 19.52 -21.35 -29.66
C VAL A 72 19.06 -22.29 -28.53
N LYS A 73 19.57 -23.52 -28.49
CA LYS A 73 19.24 -24.47 -27.40
C LYS A 73 19.77 -24.00 -26.05
N ALA A 74 21.01 -23.51 -26.01
CA ALA A 74 21.62 -22.97 -24.80
C ALA A 74 20.83 -21.76 -24.28
N LEU A 75 20.53 -20.79 -25.16
CA LEU A 75 19.74 -19.61 -24.82
C LEU A 75 18.36 -19.99 -24.30
N ARG A 76 17.62 -20.87 -24.98
CA ARG A 76 16.30 -21.35 -24.50
C ARG A 76 16.36 -21.98 -23.11
N THR A 77 17.45 -22.67 -22.79
CA THR A 77 17.69 -23.22 -21.45
C THR A 77 17.98 -22.11 -20.45
N GLU A 78 18.84 -21.15 -20.80
CA GLU A 78 19.22 -20.01 -19.95
C GLU A 78 18.04 -19.09 -19.62
N ILE A 79 17.16 -18.83 -20.60
CA ILE A 79 15.96 -18.01 -20.38
C ILE A 79 14.76 -18.82 -19.85
N GLY A 80 14.97 -20.09 -19.50
CA GLY A 80 13.94 -20.93 -18.86
C GLY A 80 12.72 -21.20 -19.74
N LEU A 81 12.85 -21.12 -21.07
CA LEU A 81 11.77 -21.43 -22.01
C LEU A 81 11.58 -22.94 -22.22
N GLU A 82 12.61 -23.74 -21.93
CA GLU A 82 12.44 -25.19 -21.89
C GLU A 82 11.92 -25.59 -20.50
N CYS A 83 10.87 -26.41 -20.46
CA CYS A 83 10.46 -27.15 -19.25
C CYS A 83 11.50 -28.23 -18.92
N SER A 84 12.75 -27.83 -18.74
CA SER A 84 13.85 -28.68 -18.34
C SER A 84 13.86 -28.73 -16.81
N PRO A 85 13.76 -29.92 -16.19
CA PRO A 85 13.85 -30.08 -14.73
C PRO A 85 15.24 -29.70 -14.17
N LYS A 86 16.19 -29.30 -15.02
CA LYS A 86 17.54 -28.84 -14.65
C LYS A 86 17.69 -27.32 -14.70
N PHE A 87 16.63 -26.56 -15.00
CA PHE A 87 16.70 -25.11 -14.97
C PHE A 87 16.97 -24.65 -13.53
N SER A 88 18.11 -23.97 -13.32
CA SER A 88 18.55 -23.51 -12.01
C SER A 88 18.20 -22.05 -11.72
N GLY A 89 17.55 -21.36 -12.67
CA GLY A 89 17.10 -19.98 -12.51
C GLY A 89 15.70 -19.89 -11.93
N LYS A 90 15.27 -18.68 -11.58
CA LYS A 90 13.85 -18.40 -11.30
C LYS A 90 13.11 -18.32 -12.62
N THR A 91 12.05 -19.11 -12.75
CA THR A 91 11.17 -19.04 -13.92
C THR A 91 10.33 -17.78 -13.83
N THR A 92 9.73 -17.36 -14.94
CA THR A 92 8.73 -16.28 -14.94
C THR A 92 7.60 -16.57 -13.95
N ARG A 93 7.22 -17.85 -13.76
CA ARG A 93 6.22 -18.25 -12.78
C ARG A 93 6.67 -17.98 -11.35
N ASP A 94 7.92 -18.30 -11.03
CA ASP A 94 8.48 -18.06 -9.68
C ASP A 94 8.53 -16.56 -9.39
N ILE A 95 8.93 -15.75 -10.37
CA ILE A 95 8.94 -14.28 -10.25
C ILE A 95 7.51 -13.75 -10.04
N ILE A 96 6.53 -14.25 -10.79
CA ILE A 96 5.11 -13.86 -10.61
C ILE A 96 4.62 -14.26 -9.21
N SER A 97 4.98 -15.45 -8.71
CA SER A 97 4.62 -15.88 -7.37
C SER A 97 5.22 -14.96 -6.30
N ASP A 98 6.52 -14.68 -6.39
CA ASP A 98 7.23 -13.77 -5.48
C ASP A 98 6.57 -12.37 -5.46
N LEU A 99 6.16 -11.86 -6.63
CA LEU A 99 5.48 -10.57 -6.75
C LEU A 99 4.08 -10.58 -6.12
N ASN A 100 3.30 -11.64 -6.33
CA ASN A 100 1.97 -11.77 -5.71
C ASN A 100 2.07 -11.88 -4.18
N GLU A 101 3.05 -12.61 -3.65
CA GLU A 101 3.30 -12.69 -2.21
C GLU A 101 3.66 -11.31 -1.64
N LYS A 102 4.48 -10.54 -2.36
CA LYS A 102 4.84 -9.17 -1.97
C LYS A 102 3.65 -8.22 -2.03
N GLU A 103 2.80 -8.34 -3.04
CA GLU A 103 1.55 -7.57 -3.12
C GLU A 103 0.65 -7.86 -1.91
N GLN A 104 0.48 -9.14 -1.56
CA GLN A 104 -0.34 -9.54 -0.42
C GLN A 104 0.25 -9.02 0.91
N GLU A 105 1.58 -9.05 1.07
CA GLU A 105 2.27 -8.47 2.22
C GLU A 105 2.02 -6.95 2.32
N CYS A 106 2.14 -6.23 1.20
CA CYS A 106 1.83 -4.80 1.11
C CYS A 106 0.39 -4.50 1.51
N SER A 107 -0.59 -5.26 0.99
CA SER A 107 -2.00 -5.10 1.38
C SER A 107 -2.20 -5.29 2.89
N SER A 108 -1.57 -6.32 3.48
CA SER A 108 -1.63 -6.56 4.92
C SER A 108 -1.04 -5.40 5.73
N LEU A 109 0.07 -4.81 5.27
CA LEU A 109 0.70 -3.67 5.93
C LEU A 109 -0.16 -2.41 5.84
N VAL A 110 -0.82 -2.17 4.70
CA VAL A 110 -1.76 -1.04 4.54
C VAL A 110 -2.94 -1.18 5.50
N GLU A 111 -3.54 -2.37 5.61
CA GLU A 111 -4.62 -2.61 6.58
C GLU A 111 -4.18 -2.41 8.03
N LYS A 112 -3.00 -2.90 8.40
CA LYS A 112 -2.44 -2.70 9.75
C LYS A 112 -2.18 -1.23 10.03
N THR A 113 -1.66 -0.50 9.06
CA THR A 113 -1.42 0.95 9.18
C THR A 113 -2.73 1.71 9.36
N GLY A 114 -3.77 1.34 8.60
CA GLY A 114 -5.10 1.93 8.78
C GLY A 114 -5.67 1.70 10.18
N LYS A 115 -5.55 0.48 10.72
CA LYS A 115 -5.98 0.16 12.10
C LYS A 115 -5.19 0.94 13.16
N LEU A 116 -3.88 1.06 12.98
CA LEU A 116 -3.02 1.84 13.87
C LEU A 116 -3.38 3.33 13.83
N SER A 117 -3.67 3.88 12.65
CA SER A 117 -4.12 5.27 12.51
C SER A 117 -5.39 5.54 13.33
N LEU A 118 -6.40 4.67 13.20
CA LEU A 118 -7.63 4.80 13.99
C LEU A 118 -7.36 4.73 15.50
N THR A 119 -6.46 3.83 15.92
CA THR A 119 -6.08 3.70 17.33
C THR A 119 -5.38 4.97 17.85
N VAL A 120 -4.55 5.61 17.01
CA VAL A 120 -3.90 6.88 17.34
C VAL A 120 -4.94 7.99 17.50
N ASP A 121 -5.92 8.07 16.61
CA ASP A 121 -6.98 9.07 16.68
C ASP A 121 -7.83 8.90 17.95
N ASP A 122 -8.20 7.65 18.28
CA ASP A 122 -8.95 7.32 19.49
C ASP A 122 -8.17 7.73 20.75
N LEU A 123 -6.91 7.31 20.88
CA LEU A 123 -6.05 7.66 22.01
C LEU A 123 -5.81 9.18 22.12
N THR A 124 -5.70 9.87 20.98
CA THR A 124 -5.56 11.33 20.95
C THR A 124 -6.82 11.99 21.52
N SER A 125 -8.00 11.48 21.16
CA SER A 125 -9.27 11.99 21.69
C SER A 125 -9.43 11.72 23.20
N GLU A 126 -9.05 10.54 23.67
CA GLU A 126 -9.06 10.19 25.09
C GLU A 126 -8.11 11.07 25.91
N LEU A 127 -6.92 11.35 25.37
CA LEU A 127 -5.96 12.25 25.99
C LEU A 127 -6.52 13.66 26.08
N ALA A 128 -7.12 14.19 25.01
CA ALA A 128 -7.75 15.51 25.03
C ALA A 128 -8.86 15.60 26.09
N ASN A 129 -9.74 14.60 26.15
CA ASN A 129 -10.80 14.53 27.17
C ASN A 129 -10.23 14.46 28.59
N THR A 130 -9.15 13.72 28.79
CA THR A 130 -8.45 13.62 30.07
C THR A 130 -7.85 14.96 30.48
N VAL A 131 -7.22 15.68 29.55
CA VAL A 131 -6.67 17.02 29.78
C VAL A 131 -7.78 17.99 30.18
N THR A 132 -8.90 18.01 29.46
CA THR A 132 -10.05 18.86 29.81
C THR A 132 -10.61 18.52 31.19
N SER A 133 -10.76 17.23 31.50
CA SER A 133 -11.25 16.78 32.81
C SER A 133 -10.29 17.18 33.94
N LYS A 134 -8.98 17.06 33.70
CA LYS A 134 -7.95 17.51 34.64
C LYS A 134 -8.06 19.02 34.90
N THR A 135 -8.15 19.84 33.86
CA THR A 135 -8.30 21.30 34.01
C THR A 135 -9.52 21.66 34.87
N LEU A 136 -10.67 21.02 34.63
CA LEU A 136 -11.88 21.27 35.42
C LEU A 136 -11.68 20.90 36.90
N LEU A 137 -11.00 19.79 37.19
CA LEU A 137 -10.69 19.40 38.57
C LEU A 137 -9.70 20.36 39.23
N GLU A 138 -8.70 20.85 38.50
CA GLU A 138 -7.77 21.87 38.99
C GLU A 138 -8.51 23.17 39.34
N ASP A 139 -9.46 23.61 38.51
CA ASP A 139 -10.31 24.79 38.79
C ASP A 139 -11.17 24.58 40.05
N GLN A 140 -11.74 23.38 40.22
CA GLN A 140 -12.50 23.03 41.43
C GLN A 140 -11.63 23.06 42.69
N VAL A 141 -10.41 22.51 42.62
CA VAL A 141 -9.46 22.52 43.73
C VAL A 141 -9.08 23.96 44.09
N GLN A 142 -8.79 24.81 43.11
CA GLN A 142 -8.47 26.22 43.35
C GLN A 142 -9.64 26.96 44.01
N SER A 143 -10.87 26.74 43.52
CA SER A 143 -12.08 27.32 44.10
C SER A 143 -12.28 26.90 45.56
N LEU A 144 -12.13 25.61 45.87
CA LEU A 144 -12.22 25.10 47.24
C LEU A 144 -11.15 25.66 48.16
N GLN A 145 -9.90 25.77 47.68
CA GLN A 145 -8.81 26.39 48.43
C GLN A 145 -9.09 27.87 48.74
N GLN A 146 -9.63 28.61 47.78
CA GLN A 146 -10.00 30.01 47.97
C GLN A 146 -11.16 30.14 48.98
N ASN A 147 -12.19 29.29 48.87
CA ASN A 147 -13.30 29.27 49.82
C ASN A 147 -12.82 28.98 51.26
N LEU A 148 -11.94 27.99 51.43
CA LEU A 148 -11.35 27.66 52.73
C LEU A 148 -10.58 28.84 53.33
N LYS A 149 -9.82 29.55 52.50
CA LYS A 149 -9.09 30.77 52.91
C LYS A 149 -10.06 31.85 53.38
N ASP A 150 -11.15 32.08 52.65
CA ASP A 150 -12.16 33.08 53.00
C ASP A 150 -12.91 32.71 54.28
N MET A 151 -13.29 31.44 54.44
CA MET A 151 -13.88 30.92 55.68
C MET A 151 -12.94 31.10 56.88
N THR A 152 -11.65 30.78 56.71
CA THR A 152 -10.65 30.94 57.77
C THR A 152 -10.47 32.40 58.17
N ASN A 153 -10.45 33.32 57.19
CA ASN A 153 -10.39 34.75 57.45
C ASN A 153 -11.65 35.26 58.17
N ASN A 154 -12.83 34.77 57.78
CA ASN A 154 -14.10 35.08 58.44
C ASN A 154 -14.11 34.60 59.89
N GLN A 155 -13.67 33.37 60.16
CA GLN A 155 -13.52 32.84 61.52
C GLN A 155 -12.56 33.69 62.36
N ARG A 156 -11.38 34.05 61.82
CA ARG A 156 -10.42 34.93 62.51
C ARG A 156 -11.03 36.29 62.86
N ARG A 157 -11.76 36.90 61.92
CA ARG A 157 -12.47 38.17 62.15
C ARG A 157 -13.53 38.04 63.23
N LEU A 158 -14.32 36.96 63.20
CA LEU A 158 -15.36 36.71 64.18
C LEU A 158 -14.79 36.48 65.58
N LEU A 159 -13.69 35.72 65.71
CA LEU A 159 -12.97 35.55 66.97
C LEU A 159 -12.49 36.88 67.53
N LYS A 160 -11.87 37.73 66.69
CA LYS A 160 -11.42 39.06 67.11
C LYS A 160 -12.58 39.94 67.59
N LEU A 161 -13.69 39.99 66.84
CA LEU A 161 -14.87 40.76 67.26
C LEU A 161 -15.47 40.23 68.57
N TRP A 162 -15.42 38.92 68.79
CA TRP A 162 -15.86 38.31 70.03
C TRP A 162 -14.97 38.69 71.21
N GLU A 163 -13.64 38.66 71.03
CA GLU A 163 -12.66 39.13 72.01
C GLU A 163 -12.84 40.62 72.34
N ASP A 164 -12.97 41.47 71.33
CA ASP A 164 -13.18 42.92 71.49
C ASP A 164 -14.47 43.20 72.29
N LYS A 165 -15.57 42.49 71.98
CA LYS A 165 -16.85 42.63 72.69
C LYS A 165 -16.78 42.12 74.13
N LYS A 166 -16.03 41.04 74.37
CA LYS A 166 -15.78 40.53 75.72
C LYS A 166 -14.99 41.55 76.54
N ALA A 167 -13.92 42.12 76.00
CA ALA A 167 -13.14 43.17 76.64
C ALA A 167 -13.98 44.42 76.96
N GLN A 168 -14.87 44.84 76.05
CA GLN A 168 -15.80 45.95 76.33
C GLN A 168 -16.75 45.65 77.50
N ARG A 169 -17.28 44.41 77.59
CA ARG A 169 -18.14 44.01 78.71
C ARG A 169 -17.38 44.03 80.04
N GLU A 170 -16.13 43.59 80.04
CA GLU A 170 -15.26 43.61 81.23
C GLU A 170 -14.86 45.04 81.62
N GLN A 171 -14.63 45.94 80.66
CA GLN A 171 -14.36 47.36 80.93
C GLN A 171 -15.59 48.13 81.45
N LEU A 172 -16.80 47.75 81.03
CA LEU A 172 -18.05 48.30 81.55
C LEU A 172 -18.45 47.71 82.91
N ALA A 173 -17.85 46.58 83.32
CA ALA A 173 -18.01 46.01 84.64
C ALA A 173 -17.08 46.72 85.65
N LEU A 174 -17.41 47.98 85.97
CA LEU A 174 -16.83 48.67 87.13
C LEU A 174 -17.09 47.87 88.42
N PRO A 175 -16.20 47.91 89.43
CA PRO A 175 -16.45 47.26 90.71
C PRO A 175 -17.76 47.77 91.31
N ALA A 176 -18.63 46.84 91.70
CA ALA A 176 -19.88 47.15 92.37
C ALA A 176 -19.59 48.00 93.62
N ILE A 177 -19.94 49.29 93.55
CA ILE A 177 -20.04 50.13 94.74
C ILE A 177 -21.13 49.49 95.61
N PRO A 178 -20.85 49.12 96.88
CA PRO A 178 -21.86 48.48 97.72
C PRO A 178 -23.07 49.43 97.86
N PRO A 179 -24.31 48.93 97.66
CA PRO A 179 -25.48 49.79 97.71
C PRO A 179 -25.65 50.32 99.13
N LYS A 180 -25.62 51.66 99.28
CA LYS A 180 -26.11 52.31 100.49
C LYS A 180 -27.58 51.91 100.69
N PRO A 181 -28.02 51.64 101.93
CA PRO A 181 -29.38 51.21 102.18
C PRO A 181 -30.34 52.35 101.84
N GLY A 182 -31.13 52.18 100.76
CA GLY A 182 -32.17 53.14 100.39
C GLY A 182 -32.43 53.38 98.90
N GLN A 183 -31.64 52.82 97.97
CA GLN A 183 -31.91 52.98 96.54
C GLN A 183 -32.54 51.72 95.91
N LYS A 184 -33.70 51.93 95.26
CA LYS A 184 -34.51 50.92 94.58
C LYS A 184 -33.69 50.18 93.50
N PRO A 185 -33.93 48.88 93.29
CA PRO A 185 -33.20 48.12 92.28
C PRO A 185 -33.47 48.70 90.89
N PHE A 186 -32.38 49.04 90.20
CA PHE A 186 -32.39 49.37 88.78
C PHE A 186 -32.73 48.08 88.03
N VAL A 187 -34.00 47.96 87.61
CA VAL A 187 -34.46 46.82 86.80
C VAL A 187 -33.68 46.88 85.50
N HIS A 188 -32.80 45.90 85.29
CA HIS A 188 -32.22 45.61 83.99
C HIS A 188 -33.38 45.40 83.01
N LYS A 189 -33.66 46.40 82.17
CA LYS A 189 -34.47 46.19 80.98
C LYS A 189 -33.80 45.06 80.21
N ALA A 190 -34.53 43.96 80.07
CA ALA A 190 -34.18 42.89 79.17
C ALA A 190 -33.71 43.51 77.85
N ILE A 191 -32.53 43.09 77.39
CA ILE A 191 -32.08 43.33 76.02
C ILE A 191 -33.04 42.53 75.15
N GLN A 192 -34.17 43.15 74.81
CA GLN A 192 -35.10 42.66 73.82
C GLN A 192 -34.36 42.72 72.50
N THR A 193 -33.95 41.56 71.99
CA THR A 193 -33.45 41.48 70.62
C THR A 193 -34.64 41.78 69.73
N GLU A 194 -34.66 42.95 69.08
CA GLU A 194 -35.64 43.30 68.07
C GLU A 194 -35.42 42.42 66.83
N MET A 195 -35.84 41.16 66.92
CA MET A 195 -36.18 40.36 65.75
C MET A 195 -37.65 39.98 65.85
N SER A 196 -38.51 41.00 65.92
CA SER A 196 -39.94 40.82 65.72
C SER A 196 -40.21 41.04 64.24
N ILE A 197 -40.38 39.97 63.47
CA ILE A 197 -40.85 40.07 62.09
C ILE A 197 -42.30 40.57 62.17
N SER A 198 -42.64 41.67 61.48
CA SER A 198 -44.01 42.20 61.52
C SER A 198 -44.99 41.14 60.99
N SER A 199 -46.21 41.09 61.51
CA SER A 199 -47.24 40.15 61.06
C SER A 199 -47.54 40.26 59.55
N SER A 200 -47.24 41.41 58.94
CA SER A 200 -47.33 41.65 57.50
C SER A 200 -46.21 41.02 56.65
N GLN A 201 -45.14 40.51 57.28
CA GLN A 201 -44.05 39.78 56.62
C GLN A 201 -44.08 38.27 56.89
N ARG A 202 -45.09 37.76 57.61
CA ARG A 202 -45.31 36.31 57.75
C ARG A 202 -45.82 35.73 56.43
N LEU A 203 -45.05 34.82 55.85
CA LEU A 203 -45.52 34.00 54.74
C LEU A 203 -46.75 33.18 55.20
N PRO A 204 -47.77 33.00 54.34
CA PRO A 204 -48.91 32.15 54.65
C PRO A 204 -48.47 30.71 54.93
N VAL A 205 -49.22 30.00 55.79
CA VAL A 205 -48.88 28.68 56.37
C VAL A 205 -48.58 27.60 55.31
N ASN A 206 -48.99 27.80 54.06
CA ASN A 206 -48.85 26.82 52.97
C ASN A 206 -47.80 27.23 51.91
N ALA A 207 -46.89 28.16 52.20
CA ALA A 207 -45.89 28.64 51.24
C ALA A 207 -44.87 27.57 50.77
N PHE A 208 -44.84 26.39 51.42
CA PHE A 208 -43.93 25.29 51.08
C PHE A 208 -44.64 23.93 50.93
N GLU A 209 -45.94 23.90 50.63
CA GLU A 209 -46.60 22.64 50.29
C GLU A 209 -46.11 22.13 48.92
N THR A 210 -45.18 21.18 48.94
CA THR A 210 -44.79 20.39 47.77
C THR A 210 -45.81 19.28 47.56
N ASN A 211 -46.72 19.47 46.61
CA ASN A 211 -47.64 18.40 46.20
C ASN A 211 -46.86 17.22 45.58
N PRO A 212 -47.03 15.98 46.07
CA PRO A 212 -46.45 14.80 45.45
C PRO A 212 -47.31 14.35 44.27
N PHE A 213 -46.65 14.14 43.12
CA PHE A 213 -46.99 13.23 42.01
C PHE A 213 -48.48 12.94 41.74
N SER A 214 -49.05 13.58 40.70
CA SER A 214 -50.15 13.00 39.94
C SER A 214 -49.56 12.24 38.75
N ARG A 215 -49.56 10.91 38.86
CA ARG A 215 -49.28 9.97 37.78
C ARG A 215 -50.63 9.47 37.28
N ASP A 216 -51.06 9.91 36.11
CA ASP A 216 -52.06 9.18 35.35
C ASP A 216 -51.81 9.28 33.84
N ASN A 217 -51.84 8.11 33.21
CA ASN A 217 -51.68 7.89 31.78
C ASN A 217 -52.93 8.41 31.03
N ASP A 218 -52.79 8.94 29.80
CA ASP A 218 -52.78 8.12 28.57
C ASP A 218 -52.99 8.97 27.29
N LYS A 219 -52.33 8.51 26.21
CA LYS A 219 -52.66 8.66 24.77
C LYS A 219 -52.22 9.88 23.94
N LYS A 220 -51.23 9.55 23.09
CA LYS A 220 -51.08 9.83 21.64
C LYS A 220 -50.71 11.25 21.20
N SER A 221 -49.51 11.38 20.64
CA SER A 221 -49.31 11.58 19.18
C SER A 221 -47.98 12.29 18.88
N VAL A 222 -47.07 11.59 18.17
CA VAL A 222 -46.21 12.13 17.07
C VAL A 222 -45.07 13.09 17.53
N LEU A 223 -43.78 12.86 17.29
CA LEU A 223 -43.07 12.55 16.04
C LEU A 223 -41.57 12.28 16.34
N ASP A 224 -40.98 11.43 15.51
CA ASP A 224 -39.59 11.41 15.02
C ASP A 224 -38.34 11.30 15.93
N LYS A 225 -37.67 10.16 15.67
CA LYS A 225 -36.24 10.02 15.32
C LYS A 225 -35.20 10.32 16.40
N HIS A 226 -34.76 9.27 17.08
CA HIS A 226 -33.33 8.95 17.22
C HIS A 226 -33.15 7.43 17.40
N SER A 227 -32.76 6.73 16.32
CA SER A 227 -32.29 5.34 16.38
C SER A 227 -30.78 5.36 16.57
N PHE A 228 -30.30 4.87 17.72
CA PHE A 228 -28.92 4.42 17.90
C PHE A 228 -28.87 2.91 17.60
N PRO A 229 -27.94 2.40 16.76
CA PRO A 229 -27.64 0.98 16.75
C PRO A 229 -26.67 0.67 17.91
N THR A 230 -27.18 -0.12 18.86
CA THR A 230 -26.41 -0.80 19.90
C THR A 230 -25.47 -1.82 19.28
N TYR A 231 -24.22 -1.82 19.73
CA TYR A 231 -23.20 -2.83 19.47
C TYR A 231 -23.72 -4.24 19.80
N GLY A 232 -23.74 -5.12 18.79
CA GLY A 232 -24.08 -6.53 18.92
C GLY A 232 -22.98 -7.40 18.33
N ASN A 233 -22.12 -7.91 19.21
CA ASN A 233 -21.12 -8.94 18.93
C ASN A 233 -21.86 -10.25 18.56
N GLY A 234 -21.58 -10.81 17.38
CA GLY A 234 -22.22 -12.03 16.88
C GLY A 234 -21.31 -12.78 15.92
N TYR A 235 -20.43 -13.60 16.49
CA TYR A 235 -19.72 -14.65 15.76
C TYR A 235 -20.72 -15.60 15.08
N HIS A 236 -20.61 -15.77 13.77
CA HIS A 236 -21.11 -16.96 13.09
C HIS A 236 -20.03 -17.47 12.12
N HIS A 237 -19.27 -18.45 12.60
CA HIS A 237 -18.70 -19.45 11.73
C HIS A 237 -19.84 -20.34 11.25
N ASP A 238 -19.92 -20.59 9.95
CA ASP A 238 -20.34 -21.92 9.48
C ASP A 238 -19.60 -22.32 8.21
N LYS A 239 -18.93 -23.46 8.35
CA LYS A 239 -18.31 -24.27 7.31
C LYS A 239 -19.40 -25.10 6.64
N LYS A 240 -19.35 -25.22 5.31
CA LYS A 240 -19.61 -26.45 4.51
C LYS A 240 -19.31 -26.09 3.05
N ALA A 241 -18.20 -26.51 2.47
CA ALA A 241 -17.96 -27.85 1.92
C ALA A 241 -18.98 -28.21 0.81
N PHE A 242 -18.56 -28.05 -0.44
CA PHE A 242 -18.98 -28.91 -1.53
C PHE A 242 -17.76 -29.30 -2.37
N MET A 243 -17.49 -30.60 -2.33
CA MET A 243 -16.59 -31.35 -3.21
C MET A 243 -17.24 -31.45 -4.60
N HIS A 244 -16.46 -31.38 -5.68
CA HIS A 244 -16.22 -32.56 -6.52
C HIS A 244 -15.13 -32.31 -7.57
N ASP A 245 -14.13 -33.18 -7.47
CA ASP A 245 -13.13 -33.57 -8.45
C ASP A 245 -13.82 -34.38 -9.57
N GLU A 246 -13.54 -34.06 -10.83
CA GLU A 246 -13.53 -35.05 -11.92
C GLU A 246 -12.41 -34.74 -12.91
N THR A 247 -11.47 -35.67 -12.96
CA THR A 247 -10.46 -35.85 -13.99
C THR A 247 -11.01 -36.71 -15.14
N LYS A 248 -10.41 -36.51 -16.33
CA LYS A 248 -10.29 -37.39 -17.52
C LYS A 248 -11.11 -37.02 -18.76
N GLY A 249 -10.38 -36.88 -19.86
CA GLY A 249 -10.91 -36.89 -21.23
C GLY A 249 -9.81 -36.67 -22.27
N ILE A 250 -9.21 -37.76 -22.75
CA ILE A 250 -8.25 -37.87 -23.86
C ILE A 250 -9.00 -38.08 -25.20
N GLN A 251 -8.32 -37.79 -26.33
CA GLN A 251 -8.57 -38.17 -27.76
C GLN A 251 -9.52 -37.27 -28.57
N ASN A 252 -9.25 -36.90 -29.83
CA ASN A 252 -8.27 -37.37 -30.84
C ASN A 252 -7.57 -36.19 -31.54
#